data_AF-A0A950AVP8-F1
#
_entry.id   AF-A0A950AVP8-F1
#
_cell.length_a   1.000
_cell.length_b   1.000
_cell.length_c   1.000
_cell.angle_alpha   90.00
_cell.angle_beta   90.00
_cell.angle_gamma   90.00
#
_symmetry.space_group_name_H-M   'P 1'
#
loop_
_entity.id
_entity.type
_entity.pdbx_description
1 polymer ?
#
loop_
_entity_poly.entity_id
_entity_poly.type
_entity_poly.pdbx_seq_one_letter_code
_entity_poly.pdbx_strand_id
1 'polypeptide(L)'
;MSQAPEELEAPRPPQGHVRIVYLGPVAPHWEVQSEFGERSVIEEFRQRALARLLLLPPHDPQFRRNRERVARDAEREALILEWDLGIPDEEMSDAAQEDAGS
;
A
#
# COMPACT_ATOMS: atom_id res chain seq x y z
N MET A 1 40.74 3.41 -12.91
CA MET A 1 39.43 2.88 -13.35
C MET A 1 38.37 3.78 -12.78
N SER A 2 37.86 4.69 -13.61
CA SER A 2 36.83 5.66 -13.22
C SER A 2 35.52 4.89 -13.03
N GLN A 3 34.90 5.01 -11.86
CA GLN A 3 33.53 4.54 -11.67
C GLN A 3 32.63 5.32 -12.63
N ALA A 4 31.92 4.61 -13.52
CA ALA A 4 30.86 5.18 -14.32
C ALA A 4 29.76 5.70 -13.38
N PRO A 5 29.15 6.86 -13.66
CA PRO A 5 28.05 7.36 -12.85
C PRO A 5 26.92 6.32 -12.88
N GLU A 6 26.34 6.01 -11.73
CA GLU A 6 25.09 5.24 -11.64
C GLU A 6 24.09 5.86 -12.62
N GLU A 7 23.82 5.18 -13.73
CA GLU A 7 22.66 5.43 -14.56
C GLU A 7 21.46 5.23 -13.64
N LEU A 8 20.91 6.35 -13.15
CA LEU A 8 19.65 6.39 -12.43
C LEU A 8 18.60 5.78 -13.37
N GLU A 9 18.31 4.50 -13.13
CA GLU A 9 17.37 3.71 -13.93
C GLU A 9 16.05 4.48 -13.97
N ALA A 10 15.65 4.92 -15.16
CA ALA A 10 14.45 5.73 -15.32
C ALA A 10 13.25 4.96 -14.70
N PRO A 11 12.38 5.63 -13.93
CA PRO A 11 11.28 4.95 -13.26
C PRO A 11 10.44 4.21 -14.30
N ARG A 12 10.28 2.89 -14.10
CA ARG A 12 9.48 2.05 -14.98
C ARG A 12 8.07 2.63 -15.09
N PRO A 13 7.44 2.60 -16.28
CA PRO A 13 6.07 3.04 -16.41
C PRO A 13 5.16 2.20 -15.49
N PRO A 14 4.08 2.79 -14.94
CA PRO A 14 3.14 2.05 -14.10
C PRO A 14 2.56 0.82 -14.82
N GLN A 15 2.66 -0.34 -14.19
CA GLN A 15 2.11 -1.60 -14.71
C GLN A 15 0.66 -1.85 -14.28
N GLY A 16 0.15 -1.05 -13.35
CA GLY A 16 -1.21 -1.14 -12.85
C GLY A 16 -1.50 -0.13 -11.75
N HIS A 17 -2.77 -0.04 -11.37
CA HIS A 17 -3.24 0.78 -10.25
C HIS A 17 -4.15 -0.05 -9.35
N VAL A 18 -3.78 -0.09 -8.07
CA VAL A 18 -4.47 -0.82 -7.02
C VAL A 18 -4.86 0.11 -5.88
N ARG A 19 -6.09 -0.02 -5.40
CA ARG A 19 -6.60 0.64 -4.19
C ARG A 19 -6.87 -0.39 -3.11
N ILE A 20 -6.33 -0.19 -1.92
CA ILE A 20 -6.63 -1.00 -0.74
C ILE A 20 -7.65 -0.26 0.12
N VAL A 21 -8.83 -0.85 0.26
CA VAL A 21 -10.00 -0.24 0.91
C VAL A 21 -10.21 -0.88 2.27
N TYR A 22 -10.34 -0.07 3.32
CA TYR A 22 -10.75 -0.53 4.64
C TYR A 22 -12.27 -0.72 4.69
N LEU A 23 -12.70 -1.97 4.89
CA LEU A 23 -14.12 -2.35 4.96
C LEU A 23 -14.74 -2.17 6.35
N GLY A 24 -13.90 -2.01 7.39
CA GLY A 24 -14.35 -1.84 8.76
C GLY A 24 -13.80 -2.89 9.74
N PRO A 25 -14.29 -2.89 10.99
CA PRO A 25 -13.72 -3.65 12.10
C PRO A 25 -14.09 -5.15 12.09
N VAL A 26 -14.83 -5.63 11.09
CA VAL A 26 -15.21 -7.04 10.97
C VAL A 26 -14.45 -7.64 9.79
N ALA A 27 -13.90 -8.85 9.97
CA ALA A 27 -13.16 -9.52 8.93
C ALA A 27 -14.07 -9.89 7.72
N PRO A 28 -13.57 -9.78 6.48
CA PRO A 28 -12.26 -9.24 6.10
C PRO A 28 -12.20 -7.71 6.24
N HIS A 29 -11.18 -7.19 6.94
CA HIS A 29 -11.01 -5.75 7.15
C HIS A 29 -10.66 -4.97 5.86
N TRP A 30 -10.17 -5.67 4.84
CA TRP A 30 -9.55 -5.06 3.67
C TRP A 30 -10.09 -5.67 2.39
N GLU A 31 -10.32 -4.82 1.41
CA GLU A 31 -10.53 -5.18 0.01
C GLU A 31 -9.38 -4.62 -0.83
N VAL A 32 -9.04 -5.33 -1.90
CA VAL A 32 -8.10 -4.84 -2.92
C VAL A 32 -8.90 -4.62 -4.21
N GLN A 33 -8.93 -3.42 -4.72
CA GLN A 33 -9.58 -3.06 -5.98
C GLN A 33 -8.52 -2.68 -7.00
N SER A 34 -8.78 -2.89 -8.29
CA SER A 34 -7.86 -2.53 -9.36
C SER A 34 -8.57 -1.70 -10.41
N GLU A 35 -7.98 -0.59 -10.82
CA GLU A 35 -8.50 0.26 -11.89
C GLU A 35 -8.01 -0.23 -13.26
N PHE A 36 -6.73 -0.55 -13.37
CA PHE A 36 -6.10 -1.12 -14.56
C PHE A 36 -4.85 -1.93 -14.19
N GLY A 37 -4.37 -2.76 -15.12
CA GLY A 37 -3.13 -3.53 -14.99
C GLY A 37 -3.26 -4.95 -15.54
N GLU A 38 -2.14 -5.64 -15.67
CA GLU A 38 -2.13 -7.05 -16.09
C GLU A 38 -2.67 -7.93 -14.96
N ARG A 39 -3.59 -8.85 -15.29
CA ARG A 39 -4.36 -9.62 -14.30
C ARG A 39 -3.47 -10.46 -13.38
N SER A 40 -2.45 -11.14 -13.91
CA SER A 40 -1.57 -11.99 -13.09
C SER A 40 -0.77 -11.16 -12.09
N VAL A 41 -0.23 -10.01 -12.49
CA VAL A 41 0.47 -9.06 -11.59
C VAL A 41 -0.45 -8.58 -10.48
N ILE A 42 -1.67 -8.14 -10.82
CA ILE A 42 -2.65 -7.65 -9.83
C ILE A 42 -3.04 -8.76 -8.85
N GLU A 43 -3.32 -9.97 -9.33
CA GLU A 43 -3.75 -11.07 -8.47
C GLU A 43 -2.64 -11.58 -7.55
N GLU A 44 -1.40 -11.63 -8.03
CA GLU A 44 -0.24 -11.95 -7.18
C GLU A 44 0.00 -10.90 -6.10
N PHE A 45 -0.11 -9.61 -6.45
CA PHE A 45 -0.04 -8.52 -5.48
C PHE A 45 -1.16 -8.60 -4.45
N ARG A 46 -2.41 -8.80 -4.90
CA ARG A 46 -3.60 -8.96 -4.04
C ARG A 46 -3.39 -10.04 -2.98
N GLN A 47 -2.93 -11.22 -3.38
CA GLN A 47 -2.71 -12.34 -2.45
C GLN A 47 -1.68 -11.98 -1.38
N ARG A 48 -0.55 -11.38 -1.80
CA ARG A 48 0.52 -10.93 -0.91
C ARG A 48 0.09 -9.80 0.03
N ALA A 49 -0.72 -8.87 -0.45
CA ALA A 49 -1.24 -7.76 0.34
C ALA A 49 -2.23 -8.26 1.40
N LEU A 50 -3.24 -9.05 1.00
CA LEU A 50 -4.23 -9.60 1.93
C LEU A 50 -3.61 -10.52 2.98
N ALA A 51 -2.61 -11.34 2.61
CA ALA A 51 -1.90 -12.17 3.57
C ALA A 51 -1.15 -11.35 4.65
N ARG A 52 -0.62 -10.18 4.29
CA ARG A 52 0.05 -9.27 5.24
C ARG A 52 -0.94 -8.49 6.11
N LEU A 53 -2.12 -8.19 5.57
CA LEU A 53 -3.13 -7.39 6.27
C LEU A 53 -4.17 -8.25 7.00
N LEU A 54 -4.02 -9.58 6.96
CA LEU A 54 -4.96 -10.52 7.54
C LEU A 54 -5.15 -10.26 9.05
N LEU A 55 -6.40 -9.98 9.44
CA LEU A 55 -6.81 -9.68 10.82
C LEU A 55 -6.14 -8.44 11.44
N LEU A 56 -5.54 -7.55 10.64
CA LEU A 56 -4.91 -6.33 11.14
C LEU A 56 -5.77 -5.11 10.81
N PRO A 57 -6.51 -4.54 11.78
CA PRO A 57 -7.18 -3.25 11.58
C PRO A 57 -6.14 -2.10 11.54
N PRO A 58 -6.53 -0.90 11.06
CA PRO A 58 -5.63 0.25 10.91
C PRO A 58 -4.92 0.71 12.20
N HIS A 59 -5.56 0.53 13.36
CA HIS A 59 -5.02 0.93 14.68
C HIS A 59 -4.05 -0.11 15.29
N ASP A 60 -3.87 -1.27 14.65
CA ASP A 60 -2.95 -2.29 15.14
C ASP A 60 -1.48 -1.83 14.96
N PRO A 61 -0.59 -1.93 15.96
CA PRO A 61 0.81 -1.54 15.82
C PRO A 61 1.56 -2.25 14.67
N GLN A 62 1.18 -3.49 14.34
CA GLN A 62 1.77 -4.27 13.25
C GLN A 62 1.29 -3.79 11.88
N PHE A 63 0.14 -3.10 11.80
CA PHE A 63 -0.40 -2.56 10.55
C PHE A 63 0.60 -1.64 9.86
N ARG A 64 1.23 -0.69 10.58
CA ARG A 64 2.21 0.25 10.00
C ARG A 64 3.35 -0.47 9.27
N ARG A 65 3.91 -1.51 9.90
CA ARG A 65 5.00 -2.32 9.31
C ARG A 65 4.54 -3.11 8.09
N ASN A 66 3.34 -3.68 8.14
CA ASN A 66 2.81 -4.46 7.05
C ASN A 66 2.39 -3.57 5.87
N ARG A 67 1.87 -2.37 6.15
CA ARG A 67 1.59 -1.32 5.16
C ARG A 67 2.84 -0.92 4.38
N GLU A 68 3.96 -0.69 5.06
CA GLU A 68 5.25 -0.42 4.39
C GLU A 68 5.71 -1.61 3.53
N ARG A 69 5.55 -2.85 4.01
CA ARG A 69 5.88 -4.05 3.23
C ARG A 69 5.00 -4.19 1.99
N VAL A 70 3.73 -3.81 2.07
CA VAL A 70 2.79 -3.80 0.93
C VAL A 70 3.18 -2.69 -0.06
N ALA A 71 3.55 -1.50 0.41
CA ALA A 71 4.04 -0.42 -0.45
C ALA A 71 5.29 -0.86 -1.23
N ARG A 72 6.26 -1.49 -0.57
CA ARG A 72 7.45 -2.03 -1.27
C ARG A 72 7.13 -3.13 -2.27
N ASP A 73 6.11 -3.95 -1.99
CA ASP A 73 5.64 -4.94 -2.96
C ASP A 73 5.07 -4.26 -4.22
N ALA A 74 4.33 -3.16 -4.06
CA ALA A 74 3.78 -2.38 -5.17
C ALA A 74 4.90 -1.70 -5.98
N GLU A 75 5.86 -1.06 -5.30
CA GLU A 75 7.03 -0.43 -5.94
C GLU A 75 7.84 -1.43 -6.78
N ARG A 76 8.08 -2.64 -6.25
CA ARG A 76 8.81 -3.71 -6.96
C ARG A 76 8.11 -4.10 -8.27
N GLU A 77 6.79 -3.97 -8.35
CA GLU A 77 6.01 -4.31 -9.54
C GLU A 77 5.59 -3.09 -10.35
N ALA A 78 6.07 -1.89 -9.99
CA ALA A 78 5.68 -0.62 -10.59
C ALA A 78 4.15 -0.42 -10.59
N LEU A 79 3.48 -0.82 -9.50
CA LEU A 79 2.06 -0.58 -9.29
C LEU A 79 1.86 0.77 -8.59
N ILE A 80 0.90 1.56 -9.06
CA ILE A 80 0.35 2.67 -8.29
C ILE A 80 -0.46 2.06 -7.16
N LEU A 81 -0.23 2.52 -5.94
CA LEU A 81 -0.91 2.05 -4.74
C LEU A 81 -1.62 3.21 -4.04
N GLU A 82 -2.91 3.07 -3.84
CA GLU A 82 -3.76 3.97 -3.08
C GLU A 82 -4.31 3.27 -1.83
N TRP A 83 -4.53 4.02 -0.76
CA TRP A 83 -5.17 3.55 0.47
C TRP A 83 -6.44 4.36 0.70
N ASP A 84 -7.56 3.67 0.80
CA ASP A 84 -8.85 4.26 1.17
C ASP A 84 -9.23 3.71 2.53
N LEU A 85 -9.13 4.53 3.57
CA LEU A 85 -9.48 4.15 4.94
C LEU A 85 -10.95 4.47 5.27
N GLY A 86 -11.71 5.04 4.33
CA GLY A 86 -13.06 5.53 4.58
C GLY A 86 -13.12 6.77 5.49
N ILE A 87 -11.98 7.42 5.71
CA ILE A 87 -11.84 8.65 6.51
C ILE A 87 -11.66 9.81 5.53
N PRO A 88 -12.38 10.94 5.66
CA PRO A 88 -12.13 12.12 4.84
C PRO A 88 -10.66 12.56 4.95
N ASP A 89 -10.04 12.96 3.83
CA ASP A 89 -8.62 13.35 3.76
C ASP A 89 -8.19 14.38 4.84
N GLU A 90 -9.13 15.21 5.30
CA GLU A 90 -8.92 16.23 6.34
C GLU A 90 -8.53 15.60 7.71
N GLU A 91 -9.14 14.48 8.10
CA GLU A 91 -8.92 13.82 9.40
C GLU A 91 -7.65 12.95 9.43
N MET A 92 -7.11 12.55 8.27
CA MET A 92 -5.87 11.77 8.19
C MET A 92 -4.63 12.60 8.54
N SER A 93 -4.72 13.93 8.41
CA SER A 93 -3.67 14.87 8.82
C SER A 93 -3.68 15.15 10.34
N ASP A 94 -4.86 15.13 10.97
CA ASP A 94 -5.02 15.35 12.42
C ASP A 94 -4.69 14.09 13.24
N ALA A 95 -5.10 12.90 12.81
CA ALA A 95 -4.87 11.66 13.57
C ALA A 95 -3.38 11.27 13.71
N ALA A 96 -2.52 11.71 12.77
CA ALA A 96 -1.08 11.53 12.87
C ALA A 96 -0.41 12.52 13.85
N GLN A 97 -1.10 13.63 14.17
CA GLN A 97 -0.61 14.70 15.04
C GLN A 97 -0.91 14.41 16.52
N GLU A 98 -2.00 13.70 16.82
CA GLU A 98 -2.44 13.40 18.19
C GLU A 98 -1.62 12.31 18.90
N ASP A 99 -1.05 11.33 18.17
CA ASP A 99 -0.18 10.28 18.77
C ASP A 99 1.21 10.81 19.17
N ALA A 100 1.58 12.03 18.74
CA ALA A 100 2.85 12.69 19.08
C ALA A 100 2.74 13.65 20.28
N GLY A 101 1.56 13.77 20.90
CA GLY A 101 1.30 14.73 21.97
C GLY A 101 0.51 14.12 23.13
N SER A 102 1.14 13.26 23.93
CA SER A 102 0.73 12.98 25.31
C SER A 102 1.92 12.67 26.19
#